data_AF-K2FHR4-F1
#
_entry.id   AF-K2FHR4-F1
#
_cell.length_a   1.000
_cell.length_b   1.000
_cell.length_c   1.000
_cell.angle_alpha   90.00
_cell.angle_beta   90.00
_cell.angle_gamma   90.00
#
_symmetry.space_group_name_H-M   'P 1'
#
loop_
_entity.id
_entity.type
_entity.pdbx_description
1 polymer ?
#
loop_
_entity_poly.entity_id
_entity_poly.type
_entity_poly.pdbx_seq_one_letter_code
_entity_poly.pdbx_strand_id
1 'polypeptide(L)' 'MNESLLSLPMLIWIIPLAIWDIAWKGYAMWRAGKNDQLGWFITVLILNTAGILPIIYLIFFQKNSNK' A
#
# COMPACT_ATOMS: atom_id res chain seq x y z
N MET A 1 -2.64 9.95 -37.55
CA MET A 1 -3.73 8.97 -37.35
C MET A 1 -3.13 7.68 -36.80
N ASN A 2 -2.62 7.70 -35.57
CA ASN A 2 -2.24 6.50 -34.80
C ASN A 2 -2.05 6.83 -33.31
N GLU A 3 -3.00 7.55 -32.72
CA GLU A 3 -3.11 7.69 -31.26
C GLU A 3 -3.32 6.32 -30.56
N SER A 4 -3.69 5.29 -31.32
CA SER A 4 -4.00 3.92 -30.86
C SER A 4 -2.79 3.05 -30.50
N LEU A 5 -1.56 3.42 -30.92
CA LEU A 5 -0.35 2.66 -30.58
C LEU A 5 0.28 3.10 -29.24
N LEU A 6 -0.07 4.30 -28.76
CA LEU A 6 0.39 4.85 -27.49
C LEU A 6 -0.49 4.45 -26.29
N SER A 7 -1.70 3.91 -26.52
CA SER A 7 -2.66 3.57 -25.46
C SER A 7 -2.39 2.21 -24.79
N LEU A 8 -1.84 1.24 -25.53
CA LEU A 8 -1.50 -0.10 -25.01
C LEU A 8 -0.30 -0.15 -24.05
N PRO A 9 0.84 0.56 -24.30
CA PRO A 9 2.01 0.45 -23.42
C PRO A 9 1.75 1.00 -22.01
N MET A 10 0.87 2.00 -21.84
CA MET A 10 0.52 2.56 -20.53
C MET A 10 -0.14 1.54 -19.59
N LEU A 11 -0.93 0.60 -20.13
CA LEU A 11 -1.63 -0.40 -19.31
C LEU A 11 -0.65 -1.43 -18.71
N ILE A 12 0.45 -1.73 -19.40
CA ILE A 12 1.49 -2.66 -18.95
C ILE A 12 2.21 -2.16 -17.69
N TRP A 13 2.31 -0.84 -17.50
CA TRP A 13 2.95 -0.25 -16.34
C TRP A 13 2.01 -0.11 -15.14
N ILE A 14 0.70 0.06 -15.38
CA ILE A 14 -0.30 0.26 -14.32
C ILE A 14 -0.55 -1.01 -13.51
N ILE A 15 -0.56 -2.18 -14.15
CA ILE A 15 -0.83 -3.46 -13.48
C ILE A 15 0.18 -3.76 -12.36
N PRO A 16 1.51 -3.75 -12.61
CA PRO A 16 2.49 -4.01 -11.55
C PRO A 16 2.48 -2.92 -10.48
N LEU A 17 2.22 -1.65 -10.81
CA LEU A 17 2.08 -0.59 -9.81
C LEU A 17 0.87 -0.83 -8.89
N ALA A 18 -0.27 -1.26 -9.44
CA ALA A 18 -1.45 -1.58 -8.66
C ALA A 18 -1.21 -2.78 -7.73
N ILE A 19 -0.56 -3.83 -8.22
CA ILE A 19 -0.19 -5.01 -7.41
C ILE A 19 0.76 -4.60 -6.29
N TRP A 20 1.75 -3.75 -6.59
CA TRP A 20 2.69 -3.22 -5.61
C TRP A 20 1.97 -2.44 -4.50
N ASP A 21 1.10 -1.49 -4.85
CA ASP A 21 0.34 -0.70 -3.87
C ASP A 21 -0.56 -1.58 -2.99
N ILE A 22 -1.28 -2.53 -3.61
CA ILE A 22 -2.17 -3.46 -2.89
C ILE A 22 -1.37 -4.39 -1.96
N ALA A 23 -0.21 -4.88 -2.39
CA ALA A 23 0.64 -5.73 -1.57
C ALA A 23 1.10 -5.00 -0.30
N TRP A 24 1.57 -3.75 -0.42
CA TRP A 24 2.00 -2.95 0.73
C TRP A 24 0.84 -2.55 1.64
N LYS A 25 -0.30 -2.15 1.08
CA LYS A 25 -1.51 -1.83 1.85
C LYS A 25 -2.05 -3.04 2.61
N GLY A 26 -2.19 -4.18 1.94
CA GLY A 26 -2.68 -5.42 2.55
C GLY A 26 -1.77 -5.89 3.69
N TYR A 27 -0.45 -5.84 3.48
CA TYR A 27 0.53 -6.25 4.48
C TYR A 27 0.51 -5.34 5.72
N ALA A 28 0.45 -4.02 5.53
CA ALA A 28 0.35 -3.08 6.65
C ALA A 28 -0.99 -3.17 7.38
N MET A 29 -2.08 -3.38 6.64
CA MET A 29 -3.42 -3.53 7.21
C MET A 29 -3.54 -4.80 8.05
N TRP A 30 -2.97 -5.94 7.60
CA TRP A 30 -2.84 -7.16 8.41
C TRP A 30 -2.06 -6.89 9.69
N ARG A 31 -0.86 -6.30 9.60
CA ARG A 31 -0.06 -6.01 10.80
C ARG A 31 -0.73 -5.02 11.76
N ALA A 32 -1.40 -3.99 11.25
CA ALA A 32 -2.14 -3.03 12.07
C ALA A 32 -3.30 -3.71 12.82
N GLY A 33 -4.05 -4.59 12.14
CA GLY A 33 -5.09 -5.40 12.77
C GLY A 33 -4.53 -6.37 13.81
N LYS A 34 -3.40 -7.03 13.53
CA LYS A 34 -2.74 -7.97 14.46
C LYS A 34 -2.25 -7.29 15.75
N ASN A 35 -1.89 -6.02 15.67
CA ASN A 35 -1.37 -5.23 16.79
C ASN A 35 -2.44 -4.36 17.49
N ASP A 36 -3.73 -4.55 17.18
CA ASP A 36 -4.85 -3.74 17.71
C ASP A 36 -4.70 -2.22 17.45
N GLN A 37 -4.01 -1.85 16.37
CA GLN A 37 -3.77 -0.45 16.01
C GLN A 37 -4.81 0.04 14.99
N LEU A 38 -6.06 0.13 15.45
CA LEU A 38 -7.21 0.57 14.64
C LEU A 38 -6.99 1.94 13.97
N GLY A 39 -6.32 2.88 14.64
CA GLY A 39 -5.98 4.19 14.05
C GLY A 39 -5.12 4.06 12.80
N TRP A 40 -4.12 3.18 12.81
CA TRP A 40 -3.26 2.92 11.66
C TRP A 40 -3.96 2.13 10.55
N PHE A 41 -4.86 1.21 10.91
CA PHE A 41 -5.73 0.53 9.95
C PHE A 41 -6.57 1.52 9.13
N ILE A 42 -7.24 2.45 9.82
CA ILE A 42 -8.07 3.50 9.18
C ILE A 42 -7.22 4.46 8.36
N THR A 43 -6.04 4.83 8.88
CA THR A 43 -5.11 5.74 8.21
C THR A 43 -4.66 5.17 6.86
N VAL A 44 -4.26 3.89 6.80
CA VAL A 44 -3.84 3.20 5.55
C VAL A 44 -5.01 3.02 4.58
N LEU A 45 -6.24 2.90 5.09
CA LEU A 45 -7.44 2.78 4.27
C LEU A 45 -7.79 4.12 3.59
N ILE A 46 -7.67 5.23 4.31
CA ILE A 46 -8.02 6.57 3.82
C ILE A 46 -6.89 7.17 2.95
N LEU A 47 -5.62 6.94 3.29
CA LEU A 47 -4.48 7.54 2.59
C LEU A 47 -3.99 6.66 1.43
N ASN A 48 -4.23 7.15 0.20
CA ASN A 48 -3.74 6.56 -1.07
C ASN A 48 -2.29 6.95 -1.38
N THR A 49 -1.34 6.70 -0.50
CA THR A 49 0.06 7.16 -0.65
C THR A 49 1.00 6.19 -1.40
N ALA A 50 0.54 5.51 -2.45
CA ALA A 50 1.41 4.64 -3.28
C ALA A 50 2.29 3.64 -2.45
N GLY A 51 1.77 3.09 -1.36
CA GLY A 51 2.52 2.19 -0.47
C GLY A 51 3.57 2.82 0.46
N ILE A 52 3.84 4.14 0.41
CA ILE A 52 4.87 4.79 1.26
C ILE A 52 4.49 4.81 2.75
N LEU A 53 3.27 5.22 3.06
CA LEU A 53 2.77 5.32 4.42
C LEU A 53 2.73 3.97 5.16
N PRO A 54 2.29 2.86 4.52
CA PRO A 54 2.38 1.55 5.14
C PRO A 54 3.83 1.11 5.41
N ILE A 55 4.81 1.47 4.57
CA ILE A 55 6.23 1.17 4.84
C ILE A 55 6.73 1.94 6.08
N ILE A 56 6.38 3.21 6.21
CA ILE A 56 6.74 4.02 7.39
C ILE A 56 6.13 3.42 8.66
N TYR A 57 4.85 3.05 8.60
CA TYR A 57 4.17 2.35 9.69
C TYR A 57 4.91 1.07 10.09
N LEU A 58 5.23 0.24 9.09
CA LEU A 58 5.92 -1.02 9.29
C LEU A 58 7.32 -0.85 9.83
N ILE A 59 8.01 0.28 9.66
CA ILE A 59 9.38 0.45 10.20
C ILE A 59 9.34 1.11 11.58
N PHE A 60 8.50 2.12 11.76
CA PHE A 60 8.53 2.99 12.93
C PHE A 60 7.56 2.57 14.04
N PHE A 61 6.46 1.92 13.67
CA PHE A 61 5.34 1.61 14.58
C PHE A 61 5.20 0.12 14.87
N GLN A 62 6.20 -0.71 14.54
CA GLN A 62 6.29 -2.07 15.08
C GLN A 62 6.44 -1.95 16.59
N LYS A 63 5.32 -2.02 17.30
CA LYS A 63 5.29 -2.04 18.75
C LYS A 63 6.07 -3.27 19.19
N ASN A 64 7.25 -3.05 19.78
CA ASN A 64 7.97 -4.07 20.53
C ASN A 64 6.99 -4.60 21.58
N SER A 65 6.45 -5.80 21.34
CA SER A 65 5.73 -6.55 22.35
C SER A 65 6.76 -7.07 23.36
N ASN A 66 7.33 -6.16 24.16
CA ASN A 66 7.93 -6.53 25.43
C ASN A 66 6.77 -6.62 26.43
N LYS A 67 6.19 -7.81 26.52
CA LYS A 67 5.49 -8.27 27.71
C LYS A 67 5.68 -9.77 27.85
#